data_AF-A0A7K0SN96-F1
#
_entry.id   AF-A0A7K0SN96-F1
#
_cell.length_a   1.000
_cell.length_b   1.000
_cell.length_c   1.000
_cell.angle_alpha   90.00
_cell.angle_beta   90.00
_cell.angle_gamma   90.00
#
_symmetry.space_group_name_H-M   'P 1'
#
loop_
_entity.id
_entity.type
_entity.pdbx_description
1 polymer ?
#
loop_
_entity_poly.entity_id
_entity_poly.type
_entity_poly.pdbx_seq_one_letter_code
_entity_poly.pdbx_strand_id
1 'polypeptide(L)'
;MTAKLRVVFAGTPQNAAETLDRLVSEGVQIVGVLTRTDARVGRSGELTPSAVAHKAHELGLETFKTNKIDDKALEWLKSLKS
;
A
#
# COMPACT_ATOMS: atom_id res chain seq x y z
N MET A 1 -1.31 -27.93 -8.49
CA MET A 1 -1.70 -26.52 -8.67
C MET A 1 -1.13 -25.73 -7.51
N THR A 2 -0.01 -25.03 -7.71
CA THR A 2 0.52 -24.13 -6.68
C THR A 2 -0.35 -22.89 -6.71
N ALA A 3 -1.22 -22.70 -5.71
CA ALA A 3 -2.04 -21.49 -5.64
C ALA A 3 -1.11 -20.27 -5.52
N LYS A 4 -1.20 -19.36 -6.49
CA LYS A 4 -0.40 -18.14 -6.50
C LYS A 4 -0.86 -17.27 -5.32
N LEU A 5 0.03 -17.06 -4.35
CA LEU A 5 -0.27 -16.27 -3.16
C LEU A 5 -0.47 -14.80 -3.56
N ARG A 6 -1.68 -14.27 -3.32
CA ARG A 6 -2.03 -12.86 -3.50
C ARG A 6 -1.80 -12.14 -2.17
N VAL A 7 -0.98 -11.09 -2.18
CA VAL A 7 -0.55 -10.39 -0.97
C VAL A 7 -1.05 -8.95 -0.99
N VAL A 8 -1.57 -8.48 0.14
CA VAL A 8 -1.81 -7.05 0.38
C VAL A 8 -0.71 -6.55 1.29
N PHE A 9 -0.02 -5.49 0.88
CA PHE A 9 1.08 -4.92 1.64
C PHE A 9 0.57 -3.74 2.48
N ALA A 10 0.80 -3.76 3.80
CA ALA A 10 0.39 -2.65 4.68
C ALA A 10 1.62 -1.96 5.28
N GLY A 11 1.83 -0.68 4.94
CA GLY A 11 3.01 0.06 5.37
C GLY A 11 2.89 1.56 5.16
N THR A 12 3.73 2.33 5.85
CA THR A 12 3.78 3.81 5.76
C THR A 12 5.21 4.36 5.72
N PRO A 13 6.19 3.84 6.49
CA PRO A 13 7.54 4.40 6.50
C PRO A 13 8.37 4.01 5.26
N GLN A 14 9.49 4.71 5.05
CA GLN A 14 10.39 4.51 3.91
C GLN A 14 10.92 3.08 3.79
N ASN A 15 11.30 2.46 4.90
CA ASN A 15 11.73 1.07 4.94
C ASN A 15 10.65 0.09 4.41
N ALA A 16 9.38 0.40 4.60
CA ALA A 16 8.27 -0.39 4.06
C ALA A 16 8.17 -0.23 2.54
N ALA A 17 8.50 0.94 2.00
CA ALA A 17 8.54 1.16 0.55
C ALA A 17 9.67 0.34 -0.10
N GLU A 18 10.84 0.26 0.53
CA GLU A 18 11.94 -0.60 0.06
C GLU A 18 11.58 -2.09 0.15
N THR A 19 10.87 -2.48 1.21
CA THR A 19 10.36 -3.86 1.36
C THR A 19 9.35 -4.19 0.24
N LEU A 20 8.44 -3.27 -0.08
CA LEU A 20 7.45 -3.42 -1.15
C LEU A 20 8.15 -3.67 -2.50
N ASP A 21 9.14 -2.84 -2.83
CA ASP A 21 9.94 -2.96 -4.06
C ASP A 21 10.57 -4.34 -4.20
N ARG A 22 11.20 -4.81 -3.12
CA ARG A 22 11.90 -6.08 -3.09
C ARG A 22 10.95 -7.26 -3.24
N LEU A 23 9.78 -7.22 -2.59
CA LEU A 23 8.75 -8.24 -2.74
C LEU A 23 8.24 -8.33 -4.19
N VAL A 24 8.01 -7.20 -4.85
CA VAL A 24 7.62 -7.18 -6.27
C VAL A 24 8.75 -7.74 -7.15
N SER A 25 10.00 -7.37 -6.87
CA SER A 25 11.17 -7.88 -7.59
C SER A 25 11.37 -9.39 -7.42
N GLU A 26 11.08 -9.94 -6.24
CA GLU A 26 11.10 -11.38 -5.96
C GLU A 26 9.93 -12.16 -6.60
N GLY A 27 8.99 -11.45 -7.26
CA GLY A 27 7.87 -12.06 -7.98
C GLY A 27 6.64 -12.33 -7.11
N VAL A 28 6.56 -11.71 -5.93
CA VAL A 28 5.37 -11.78 -5.08
C VAL A 28 4.23 -11.02 -5.76
N GLN A 29 3.06 -11.66 -5.87
CA GLN A 29 1.89 -11.05 -6.46
C GLN A 29 1.22 -10.12 -5.45
N ILE A 30 1.70 -8.87 -5.40
CA ILE A 30 1.07 -7.82 -4.60
C ILE A 30 -0.13 -7.27 -5.37
N VAL A 31 -1.32 -7.40 -4.77
CA VAL A 31 -2.59 -7.00 -5.40
C VAL A 31 -3.08 -5.64 -4.92
N GLY A 32 -2.57 -5.17 -3.79
CA GLY A 32 -2.92 -3.88 -3.24
C GLY A 32 -1.99 -3.46 -2.12
N VAL A 33 -1.93 -2.16 -1.89
CA VAL A 33 -1.10 -1.53 -0.87
C VAL A 33 -1.96 -0.68 0.03
N LEU A 34 -1.96 -0.98 1.32
CA LEU A 34 -2.68 -0.23 2.34
C LEU A 34 -1.69 0.67 3.09
N THR A 35 -1.92 1.98 3.04
CA THR A 35 -1.09 2.97 3.75
C THR A 35 -1.96 3.88 4.60
N ARG A 36 -1.36 4.59 5.55
CA ARG A 36 -2.07 5.60 6.34
C ARG A 36 -2.38 6.81 5.48
N THR A 37 -3.44 7.52 5.84
CA THR A 37 -3.78 8.78 5.21
C THR A 37 -2.64 9.78 5.43
N ASP A 38 -2.37 10.61 4.43
CA ASP A 38 -1.24 11.53 4.48
C ASP A 38 -1.36 12.44 5.71
N ALA A 39 -0.31 12.46 6.52
CA ALA A 39 -0.23 13.34 7.67
C ALA A 39 0.44 14.65 7.23
N ARG A 40 -0.04 15.80 7.74
CA ARG A 40 0.65 17.07 7.55
C ARG A 40 2.03 16.99 8.18
N VAL A 41 3.08 17.09 7.37
CA VAL A 41 4.46 17.14 7.86
C VAL A 41 4.87 18.60 7.99
N GLY A 42 5.23 19.00 9.21
CA GLY A 42 5.75 20.34 9.50
C GLY A 42 4.70 21.44 9.69
N ARG A 43 5.21 22.64 10.00
CA ARG A 43 4.47 23.87 10.35
C ARG A 43 3.81 24.56 9.15
N SER A 44 4.13 24.12 7.92
CA SER A 44 3.60 24.70 6.67
C SER A 44 2.46 23.89 6.04
N GLY A 45 2.10 22.72 6.59
CA GLY A 45 0.87 22.01 6.22
C GLY A 45 0.84 21.38 4.83
N GLU A 46 1.97 21.18 4.16
CA GLU A 46 1.99 20.43 2.90
C GLU A 46 1.63 18.95 3.14
N LEU A 47 0.71 18.46 2.31
CA LEU A 47 0.33 17.05 2.29
C LEU A 47 1.43 16.27 1.59
N THR A 48 2.41 15.80 2.35
CA THR A 48 3.45 14.93 1.81
C THR A 48 2.89 13.51 1.70
N PRO A 49 2.76 12.95 0.48
CA PRO A 49 2.40 11.56 0.30
C PRO A 49 3.39 10.64 1.03
N SER A 50 2.85 9.60 1.68
CA SER A 50 3.69 8.60 2.35
C SER A 50 4.63 7.87 1.37
N ALA A 51 5.84 7.50 1.82
CA ALA A 51 6.86 6.89 0.96
C ALA A 51 6.36 5.61 0.26
N VAL A 52 5.55 4.81 0.95
CA VAL A 52 4.90 3.62 0.38
C VAL A 52 3.90 3.97 -0.71
N ALA A 53 3.14 5.07 -0.57
CA ALA A 53 2.17 5.49 -1.58
C ALA A 53 2.88 5.90 -2.88
N HIS A 54 3.98 6.64 -2.78
CA HIS A 54 4.82 6.98 -3.91
C HIS A 54 5.33 5.73 -4.63
N LYS A 55 5.92 4.81 -3.88
CA LYS A 55 6.51 3.59 -4.43
C LYS A 55 5.47 2.68 -5.09
N ALA A 56 4.32 2.53 -4.45
CA ALA A 56 3.22 1.75 -5.00
C ALA A 56 2.69 2.36 -6.31
N HIS A 57 2.62 3.70 -6.40
CA HIS A 57 2.27 4.38 -7.65
C HIS A 57 3.31 4.15 -8.75
N GLU A 58 4.61 4.21 -8.44
CA GLU A 58 5.69 3.88 -9.40
C GLU A 58 5.61 2.44 -9.91
N LEU A 59 5.23 1.50 -9.04
CA LEU A 59 5.07 0.08 -9.36
C LEU A 59 3.72 -0.24 -10.04
N GLY A 60 2.83 0.75 -10.22
CA GLY A 60 1.50 0.55 -10.81
C GLY A 60 0.55 -0.26 -9.92
N LEU A 61 0.77 -0.27 -8.61
CA LEU A 61 -0.03 -1.01 -7.64
C LEU A 61 -1.21 -0.17 -7.13
N GLU A 62 -2.33 -0.83 -6.88
CA GLU A 62 -3.51 -0.18 -6.31
C GLU A 62 -3.25 0.20 -4.84
N THR A 63 -3.48 1.47 -4.49
CA THR A 63 -3.22 1.98 -3.14
C THR A 63 -4.51 2.40 -2.45
N PHE A 64 -4.67 1.98 -1.19
CA PHE A 64 -5.77 2.39 -0.34
C PHE A 64 -5.24 3.10 0.90
N LYS A 65 -5.63 4.37 1.06
CA LYS A 65 -5.20 5.21 2.18
C LYS A 65 -6.26 5.18 3.29
N THR A 66 -5.94 4.58 4.43
CA THR A 66 -6.83 4.59 5.59
C THR A 66 -6.06 4.60 6.91
N ASN A 67 -6.59 5.31 7.90
CA ASN A 67 -6.05 5.30 9.25
C ASN A 67 -6.57 4.14 10.10
N LYS A 68 -7.66 3.48 9.67
CA LYS A 68 -8.30 2.36 10.36
C LYS A 68 -8.87 1.36 9.35
N ILE A 69 -9.03 0.11 9.76
CA ILE A 69 -9.70 -0.91 8.94
C ILE A 69 -11.21 -0.75 9.15
N ASP A 70 -11.81 0.22 8.48
CA ASP A 70 -13.25 0.47 8.47
C ASP A 70 -13.95 -0.28 7.31
N ASP A 71 -15.28 -0.19 7.21
CA ASP A 71 -16.08 -0.82 6.15
C ASP A 71 -15.54 -0.56 4.74
N LYS A 72 -15.11 0.68 4.43
CA LYS A 72 -14.52 1.01 3.13
C LYS A 72 -13.24 0.23 2.83
N ALA A 73 -12.38 0.04 3.84
CA ALA A 73 -11.15 -0.73 3.69
C ALA A 73 -11.47 -2.22 3.51
N LEU A 74 -12.48 -2.72 4.22
CA LEU A 74 -12.97 -4.09 4.08
C LEU A 74 -13.59 -4.34 2.69
N GLU A 75 -14.38 -3.40 2.18
CA GLU A 75 -14.95 -3.48 0.82
C GLU A 75 -13.85 -3.49 -0.24
N TRP A 76 -12.85 -2.62 -0.11
CA TRP A 76 -11.68 -2.63 -0.99
C TRP A 76 -10.90 -3.94 -0.92
N LEU A 77 -10.63 -4.47 0.28
CA LEU A 77 -9.97 -5.79 0.42
C LEU A 77 -10.79 -6.92 -0.23
N LYS A 78 -12.13 -6.84 -0.20
CA LYS A 78 -13.00 -7.80 -0.88
C LYS A 78 -12.93 -7.67 -2.39
N SER A 79 -12.83 -6.47 -2.96
CA SER A 79 -12.70 -6.30 -4.42
C SER A 79 -11.41 -6.94 -4.95
N LEU A 80 -10.32 -6.90 -4.18
CA LEU A 80 -9.03 -7.51 -4.54
C LEU A 80 -9.02 -9.04 -4.55
N LYS A 81 -9.98 -9.71 -3.90
CA LYS A 81 -10.07 -11.18 -3.90
C LYS A 81 -10.61 -11.76 -5.21
N SER A 82 -11.21 -10.92 -6.05
CA SER A 82 -11.85 -11.29 -7.31
C SER A 82 -10.84 -11.71 -8.38
#